data_AF-A0A9J8D1P6-F1
#
_entry.id   AF-A0A9J8D1P6-F1
#
_cell.length_a   1.000
_cell.length_b   1.000
_cell.length_c   1.000
_cell.angle_alpha   90.00
_cell.angle_beta   90.00
_cell.angle_gamma   90.00
#
_symmetry.space_group_name_H-M   'P 1'
#
loop_
_entity.id
_entity.type
_entity.pdbx_description
1 polymer ?
#
loop_
_entity_poly.entity_id
_entity_poly.type
_entity_poly.pdbx_seq_one_letter_code
_entity_poly.pdbx_strand_id
1 'polypeptide(L)'
;MKKEIAAVVFFLKRLIKKAEKLDVEKVDLFVECLTVALQEKYKGHWYPDNPSKGQAFRCIRVNRFHKEDAELLRACAESGVQYKDLSLPKELTLWVDPGEVCCRYGERNHGFTVATFSSDDDDDDKEDVTKKVTSAVERVTTLNHMCAFRAANTHSKCAQRAAFLQTMRVDRIDSSFTCPCS
;
A
#
# COMPACT_ATOMS: atom_id res chain seq x y z
N MET A 1 0.82 -16.53 -7.17
CA MET A 1 1.07 -15.13 -6.74
C MET A 1 -0.13 -14.19 -6.94
N LYS A 2 -0.69 -14.05 -8.15
CA LYS A 2 -1.77 -13.07 -8.41
C LYS A 2 -3.03 -13.34 -7.55
N LYS A 3 -3.47 -14.61 -7.45
CA LYS A 3 -4.65 -15.02 -6.68
C LYS A 3 -4.47 -14.69 -5.17
N GLU A 4 -3.27 -14.89 -4.65
CA GLU A 4 -2.87 -14.66 -3.27
C GLU A 4 -2.83 -13.16 -2.94
N ILE A 5 -2.22 -12.34 -3.81
CA ILE A 5 -2.24 -10.87 -3.67
C ILE A 5 -3.70 -10.37 -3.70
N ALA A 6 -4.53 -10.87 -4.62
CA ALA A 6 -5.94 -10.51 -4.70
C ALA A 6 -6.70 -10.81 -3.39
N ALA A 7 -6.45 -11.97 -2.78
CA ALA A 7 -7.06 -12.32 -1.49
C ALA A 7 -6.61 -11.36 -0.37
N VAL A 8 -5.33 -11.00 -0.32
CA VAL A 8 -4.79 -10.06 0.67
C VAL A 8 -5.41 -8.67 0.53
N VAL A 9 -5.42 -8.10 -0.68
CA VAL A 9 -5.95 -6.75 -0.88
C VAL A 9 -7.46 -6.71 -0.64
N PHE A 10 -8.18 -7.77 -0.97
CA PHE A 10 -9.62 -7.88 -0.68
C PHE A 10 -9.91 -8.00 0.82
N PHE A 11 -9.09 -8.77 1.55
CA PHE A 11 -9.17 -8.87 3.00
C PHE A 11 -8.91 -7.52 3.67
N LEU A 12 -7.84 -6.82 3.29
CA LEU A 12 -7.52 -5.49 3.82
C LEU A 12 -8.59 -4.45 3.46
N LYS A 13 -9.10 -4.48 2.22
CA LYS A 13 -10.23 -3.62 1.79
C LYS A 13 -11.42 -3.74 2.73
N ARG A 14 -11.80 -4.98 3.08
CA ARG A 14 -12.92 -5.23 4.01
C ARG A 14 -12.65 -4.66 5.40
N LEU A 15 -11.42 -4.78 5.91
CA LEU A 15 -11.05 -4.20 7.20
C LEU A 15 -11.11 -2.67 7.19
N ILE A 16 -10.57 -2.04 6.14
CA ILE A 16 -10.53 -0.59 6.01
C ILE A 16 -11.95 -0.01 5.87
N LYS A 17 -12.80 -0.62 5.03
CA LYS A 17 -14.19 -0.17 4.84
C LYS A 17 -15.01 -0.22 6.12
N LYS A 18 -14.74 -1.20 7.01
CA LYS A 18 -15.44 -1.33 8.30
C LYS A 18 -15.17 -0.16 9.25
N ALA A 19 -14.06 0.56 9.09
CA ALA A 19 -13.73 1.71 9.92
C ALA A 19 -14.46 3.00 9.52
N GLU A 20 -15.08 3.04 8.34
CA GLU A 20 -15.87 4.17 7.82
C GLU A 20 -15.15 5.54 7.85
N LYS A 21 -13.81 5.54 7.78
CA LYS A 21 -12.99 6.77 7.76
C LYS A 21 -12.59 7.27 6.37
N LEU A 22 -12.74 6.43 5.36
CA LEU A 22 -12.26 6.70 4.00
C LEU A 22 -13.39 6.45 3.00
N ASP A 23 -13.50 7.34 2.02
CA ASP A 23 -14.43 7.19 0.91
C ASP A 23 -14.07 5.99 0.04
N VAL A 24 -15.07 5.40 -0.61
CA VAL A 24 -14.92 4.18 -1.42
C VAL A 24 -13.84 4.36 -2.50
N GLU A 25 -13.81 5.51 -3.18
CA GLU A 25 -12.83 5.81 -4.22
C GLU A 25 -11.38 5.83 -3.70
N LYS A 26 -11.18 6.35 -2.47
CA LYS A 26 -9.86 6.38 -1.83
C LYS A 26 -9.41 4.98 -1.42
N VAL A 27 -10.32 4.16 -0.91
CA VAL A 27 -10.04 2.76 -0.59
C VAL A 27 -9.71 1.97 -1.85
N ASP A 28 -10.44 2.19 -2.94
CA ASP A 28 -10.21 1.53 -4.23
C ASP A 28 -8.83 1.89 -4.80
N LEU A 29 -8.47 3.19 -4.79
CA LEU A 29 -7.13 3.61 -5.23
C LEU A 29 -6.02 3.03 -4.33
N PHE A 30 -6.22 2.99 -3.02
CA PHE A 30 -5.26 2.39 -2.09
C PHE A 30 -5.00 0.92 -2.41
N VAL A 31 -6.03 0.11 -2.65
CA VAL A 31 -5.84 -1.32 -2.96
C VAL A 31 -5.20 -1.55 -4.32
N GLU A 32 -5.45 -0.68 -5.30
CA GLU A 32 -4.73 -0.68 -6.58
C GLU A 32 -3.23 -0.43 -6.35
N CYS A 33 -2.87 0.63 -5.62
CA CYS A 33 -1.47 0.95 -5.30
C CYS A 33 -0.79 -0.18 -4.51
N LEU A 34 -1.48 -0.75 -3.52
CA LEU A 34 -0.96 -1.87 -2.73
C LEU A 34 -0.73 -3.12 -3.59
N THR A 35 -1.61 -3.40 -4.55
CA THR A 35 -1.44 -4.52 -5.49
C THR A 35 -0.13 -4.38 -6.25
N VAL A 36 0.16 -3.20 -6.80
CA VAL A 36 1.42 -2.91 -7.51
C VAL A 36 2.62 -3.11 -6.58
N ALA A 37 2.58 -2.49 -5.40
CA ALA A 37 3.66 -2.54 -4.42
C ALA A 37 4.01 -3.99 -4.03
N LEU A 38 3.01 -4.83 -3.76
CA LEU A 38 3.22 -6.23 -3.41
C LEU A 38 3.73 -7.07 -4.60
N GLN A 39 3.23 -6.84 -5.81
CA GLN A 39 3.72 -7.52 -7.02
C GLN A 39 5.21 -7.23 -7.26
N GLU A 40 5.61 -5.98 -7.10
CA GLU A 40 7.01 -5.57 -7.22
C GLU A 40 7.87 -6.17 -6.12
N LYS A 41 7.43 -6.05 -4.84
CA LYS A 41 8.14 -6.61 -3.69
C LYS A 41 8.40 -8.10 -3.87
N TYR A 42 7.39 -8.87 -4.26
CA TYR A 42 7.49 -10.33 -4.30
C TYR A 42 8.25 -10.88 -5.53
N LYS A 43 8.57 -10.02 -6.50
CA LYS A 43 9.33 -10.42 -7.68
C LYS A 43 10.69 -11.01 -7.26
N GLY A 44 11.02 -12.19 -7.81
CA GLY A 44 12.23 -12.94 -7.45
C GLY A 44 12.19 -13.65 -6.09
N HIS A 45 11.12 -13.47 -5.30
CA HIS A 45 10.94 -14.02 -3.97
C HIS A 45 9.66 -14.85 -3.85
N TRP A 46 9.25 -15.52 -4.93
CA TRP A 46 8.06 -16.39 -4.97
C TRP A 46 8.49 -17.80 -5.37
N TYR A 47 8.32 -18.78 -4.48
CA TYR A 47 8.84 -20.15 -4.67
C TYR A 47 7.72 -21.19 -4.47
N PRO A 48 6.96 -21.54 -5.53
CA PRO A 48 5.85 -22.48 -5.43
C PRO A 48 6.23 -23.84 -4.83
N ASP A 49 7.40 -24.37 -5.20
CA ASP A 49 7.88 -25.67 -4.72
C ASP A 49 8.34 -25.65 -3.25
N ASN A 50 8.59 -24.46 -2.69
CA ASN A 50 8.92 -24.28 -1.28
C ASN A 50 8.30 -23.00 -0.73
N PRO A 51 6.98 -23.00 -0.42
CA PRO A 51 6.24 -21.80 -0.07
C PRO A 51 6.82 -21.03 1.13
N SER A 52 7.39 -21.76 2.10
CA SER A 52 8.03 -21.17 3.29
C SER A 52 9.26 -20.31 2.96
N LYS A 53 9.95 -20.59 1.84
CA LYS A 53 11.13 -19.83 1.43
C LYS A 53 10.72 -18.38 1.15
N GLY A 54 11.36 -17.43 1.84
CA GLY A 54 11.06 -16.01 1.69
C GLY A 54 9.77 -15.53 2.36
N GLN A 55 9.08 -16.35 3.16
CA GLN A 55 7.82 -15.94 3.83
C GLN A 55 7.99 -14.69 4.71
N ALA A 56 9.13 -14.57 5.41
CA ALA A 56 9.40 -13.42 6.29
C ALA A 56 9.58 -12.13 5.49
N PHE A 57 10.17 -12.23 4.30
CA PHE A 57 10.30 -11.09 3.38
C PHE A 57 8.95 -10.67 2.82
N ARG A 58 8.09 -11.63 2.42
CA ARG A 58 6.76 -11.35 1.88
C ARG A 58 5.74 -10.91 2.95
N CYS A 59 6.01 -11.19 4.22
CA CYS A 59 5.11 -10.87 5.31
C CYS A 59 4.74 -9.37 5.33
N ILE A 60 3.46 -9.09 5.58
CA ILE A 60 2.95 -7.75 5.89
C ILE A 60 2.70 -7.73 7.40
N ARG A 61 3.37 -6.84 8.13
CA ARG A 61 3.33 -6.85 9.59
C ARG A 61 3.18 -5.48 10.20
N VAL A 62 2.18 -5.36 11.07
CA VAL A 62 1.94 -4.22 11.94
C VAL A 62 1.95 -4.72 13.38
N ASN A 63 2.78 -4.14 14.23
CA ASN A 63 2.78 -4.41 15.67
C ASN A 63 3.25 -3.19 16.48
N ARG A 64 3.44 -3.36 17.80
CA ARG A 64 3.85 -2.26 18.69
C ARG A 64 5.19 -1.63 18.34
N PHE A 65 6.11 -2.41 17.78
CA PHE A 65 7.47 -1.99 17.42
C PHE A 65 7.58 -1.57 15.95
N HIS A 66 6.77 -2.18 15.09
CA HIS A 66 6.67 -1.90 13.66
C HIS A 66 5.24 -1.42 13.37
N LYS A 67 4.98 -0.14 13.67
CA LYS A 67 3.63 0.43 13.59
C LYS A 67 3.13 0.60 12.15
N GLU A 68 4.04 0.65 11.19
CA GLU A 68 3.75 0.86 9.79
C GLU A 68 4.55 -0.15 8.95
N ASP A 69 3.82 -0.94 8.16
CA ASP A 69 4.43 -1.79 7.14
C ASP A 69 4.83 -0.93 5.92
N ALA A 70 6.00 -1.20 5.35
CA ALA A 70 6.55 -0.40 4.25
C ALA A 70 5.66 -0.37 3.00
N GLU A 71 5.02 -1.49 2.64
CA GLU A 71 4.19 -1.53 1.43
C GLU A 71 2.82 -0.90 1.66
N LEU A 72 2.27 -1.04 2.87
CA LEU A 72 1.08 -0.29 3.26
C LEU A 72 1.36 1.23 3.27
N LEU A 73 2.53 1.64 3.75
CA LEU A 73 2.94 3.05 3.78
C LEU A 73 3.16 3.60 2.36
N ARG A 74 3.79 2.82 1.48
CA ARG A 74 3.94 3.15 0.06
C ARG A 74 2.59 3.34 -0.63
N ALA A 75 1.67 2.38 -0.46
CA ALA A 75 0.32 2.47 -1.03
C ALA A 75 -0.47 3.67 -0.49
N CYS A 76 -0.30 4.02 0.78
CA CYS A 76 -0.85 5.24 1.38
C CYS A 76 -0.32 6.50 0.69
N ALA A 77 1.00 6.60 0.50
CA ALA A 77 1.64 7.74 -0.15
C ALA A 77 1.15 7.93 -1.60
N GLU A 78 1.08 6.85 -2.37
CA GLU A 78 0.66 6.87 -3.78
C GLU A 78 -0.84 7.18 -3.96
N SER A 79 -1.70 6.74 -3.03
CA SER A 79 -3.16 6.98 -3.07
C SER A 79 -3.58 8.29 -2.38
N GLY A 80 -2.67 8.95 -1.66
CA GLY A 80 -2.96 10.12 -0.83
C GLY A 80 -3.90 9.79 0.34
N VAL A 81 -3.76 8.61 0.93
CA VAL A 81 -4.46 8.15 2.13
C VAL A 81 -3.50 8.22 3.32
N GLN A 82 -3.95 8.73 4.48
CA GLN A 82 -3.09 8.71 5.67
C GLN A 82 -3.11 7.30 6.29
N TYR A 83 -1.93 6.81 6.70
CA TYR A 83 -1.79 5.46 7.28
C TYR A 83 -2.74 5.21 8.46
N LYS A 84 -2.88 6.20 9.35
CA LYS A 84 -3.77 6.14 10.51
C LYS A 84 -5.25 5.93 10.17
N ASP A 85 -5.67 6.35 8.97
CA ASP A 85 -7.06 6.27 8.53
C ASP A 85 -7.41 4.87 8.01
N LEU A 86 -6.42 4.06 7.64
CA LEU A 86 -6.60 2.63 7.35
C LEU A 86 -7.22 1.88 8.53
N SER A 87 -6.99 2.37 9.76
CA SER A 87 -7.58 1.84 11.00
C SER A 87 -7.40 0.33 11.17
N LEU A 88 -6.23 -0.17 10.72
CA LEU A 88 -5.87 -1.59 10.88
C LEU A 88 -5.70 -1.94 12.36
N PRO A 89 -5.88 -3.23 12.72
CA PRO A 89 -5.56 -3.69 14.07
C PRO A 89 -4.12 -3.38 14.46
N LYS A 90 -3.91 -2.99 15.72
CA LYS A 90 -2.59 -2.61 16.26
C LYS A 90 -1.54 -3.72 16.15
N GLU A 91 -1.99 -4.97 16.11
CA GLU A 91 -1.16 -6.15 15.92
C GLU A 91 -1.83 -7.03 14.86
N LEU A 92 -1.28 -7.00 13.64
CA LEU A 92 -1.71 -7.74 12.47
C LEU A 92 -0.49 -8.32 11.78
N THR A 93 -0.53 -9.61 11.44
CA THR A 93 0.50 -10.25 10.63
C THR A 93 -0.19 -11.05 9.53
N LEU A 94 0.18 -10.78 8.27
CA LEU A 94 -0.28 -11.51 7.10
C LEU A 94 0.91 -12.21 6.47
N TRP A 95 0.78 -13.51 6.21
CA TRP A 95 1.70 -14.28 5.39
C TRP A 95 1.05 -14.52 4.03
N VAL A 96 1.80 -14.22 2.98
CA VAL A 96 1.34 -14.27 1.59
C VAL A 96 2.25 -15.22 0.86
N ASP A 97 1.88 -16.49 0.87
CA ASP A 97 2.73 -17.59 0.43
C ASP A 97 2.09 -18.32 -0.75
N PRO A 98 2.87 -18.98 -1.63
CA PRO A 98 2.31 -19.81 -2.68
C PRO A 98 1.32 -20.85 -2.12
N GLY A 99 0.08 -20.81 -2.62
CA GLY A 99 -0.98 -21.74 -2.20
C GLY A 99 -1.75 -21.34 -0.93
N GLU A 100 -1.28 -20.39 -0.13
CA GLU A 100 -1.98 -19.99 1.10
C GLU A 100 -1.74 -18.52 1.49
N VAL A 101 -2.82 -17.88 1.94
CA VAL A 101 -2.75 -16.61 2.68
C VAL A 101 -3.30 -16.85 4.07
N CYS A 102 -2.52 -16.54 5.10
CA CYS A 102 -2.97 -16.62 6.49
C CYS A 102 -2.74 -15.32 7.25
N CYS A 103 -3.52 -15.12 8.30
CA CYS A 103 -3.57 -13.92 9.09
C CYS A 103 -3.47 -14.26 10.58
N ARG A 104 -2.86 -13.39 11.36
CA ARG A 104 -2.90 -13.43 12.83
C ARG A 104 -3.16 -12.02 13.37
N TYR A 105 -4.13 -11.91 14.27
CA TYR A 105 -4.33 -10.71 15.07
C TYR A 105 -3.70 -10.89 16.44
N GLY A 106 -2.84 -10.00 16.88
CA GLY A 106 -2.16 -10.13 18.17
C GLY A 106 -1.01 -11.13 18.16
N GLU A 107 0.11 -10.80 18.82
CA GLU A 107 1.33 -11.61 18.74
C GLU A 107 1.21 -12.99 19.43
N ARG A 108 0.23 -13.16 20.32
CA ARG A 108 0.03 -14.39 21.11
C ARG A 108 -1.17 -15.23 20.66
N ASN A 109 -1.94 -14.78 19.69
CA ASN A 109 -3.14 -15.49 19.26
C ASN A 109 -2.80 -16.53 18.19
N HIS A 110 -3.73 -17.45 17.95
CA HIS A 110 -3.64 -18.36 16.82
C HIS A 110 -3.86 -17.61 15.49
N GLY A 111 -3.10 -18.03 14.48
CA GLY A 111 -3.37 -17.62 13.10
C GLY A 111 -4.63 -18.30 12.56
N PHE A 112 -5.18 -17.75 11.49
CA PHE A 112 -6.28 -18.32 10.73
C PHE A 112 -6.03 -18.15 9.23
N THR A 113 -6.53 -19.09 8.45
CA THR A 113 -6.43 -19.05 7.00
C THR A 113 -7.41 -18.03 6.42
N VAL A 114 -6.91 -17.16 5.55
CA VAL A 114 -7.71 -16.18 4.79
C VAL A 114 -8.17 -16.80 3.47
N ALA A 115 -7.27 -17.52 2.79
CA ALA A 115 -7.56 -18.24 1.55
C ALA A 115 -6.52 -19.35 1.32
N THR A 116 -6.96 -20.45 0.71
CA THR A 116 -6.12 -21.52 0.16
C THR A 116 -6.36 -21.63 -1.34
N PHE A 117 -5.34 -22.05 -2.08
CA PHE A 117 -5.40 -22.20 -3.52
C PHE A 117 -4.82 -23.56 -3.90
N SER A 118 -5.64 -24.42 -4.50
CA SER A 118 -5.21 -25.69 -5.06
C SER A 118 -4.49 -25.46 -6.39
N SER A 119 -3.50 -26.30 -6.68
CA SER A 119 -2.85 -26.34 -7.99
C SER A 119 -3.77 -26.87 -9.10
N ASP A 120 -4.84 -27.56 -8.73
CA ASP A 120 -5.80 -28.19 -9.65
C ASP A 120 -6.95 -27.25 -10.07
N ASP A 121 -6.88 -25.96 -9.72
CA ASP A 121 -7.87 -24.95 -10.12
C ASP A 121 -7.61 -24.44 -11.55
N ASP A 122 -7.51 -25.36 -12.51
CA ASP A 122 -7.61 -25.10 -13.94
C ASP A 122 -9.10 -25.02 -14.32
N ASP A 123 -9.55 -23.80 -14.62
CA ASP A 123 -10.80 -23.41 -15.31
C ASP A 123 -12.03 -24.35 -15.24
N ASP A 124 -12.98 -24.08 -14.32
CA ASP A 124 -14.42 -23.90 -14.61
C ASP A 124 -15.23 -23.59 -13.32
N ASP A 125 -16.18 -22.65 -13.40
CA ASP A 125 -17.34 -22.45 -12.50
C ASP A 125 -17.22 -21.84 -11.08
N LYS A 126 -16.38 -20.82 -10.87
CA LYS A 126 -16.60 -19.81 -9.78
C LYS A 126 -16.53 -18.38 -10.31
N GLU A 127 -17.43 -18.11 -11.25
CA GLU A 127 -17.54 -16.88 -12.03
C GLU A 127 -18.55 -15.90 -11.43
N ASP A 128 -18.09 -14.95 -10.60
CA ASP A 128 -18.70 -13.60 -10.54
C ASP A 128 -17.81 -12.62 -9.73
N VAL A 129 -17.26 -13.07 -8.59
CA VAL A 129 -16.52 -12.16 -7.68
C VAL A 129 -15.02 -12.08 -8.01
N THR A 130 -14.41 -13.18 -8.43
CA THR A 130 -12.99 -13.29 -8.75
C THR A 130 -12.62 -12.59 -10.05
N LYS A 131 -13.48 -12.61 -11.08
CA LYS A 131 -13.21 -11.97 -12.39
C LYS A 131 -13.13 -10.43 -12.31
N LYS A 132 -13.89 -9.79 -11.42
CA LYS A 132 -13.79 -8.33 -11.19
C LYS A 132 -12.46 -7.94 -10.53
N VAL A 133 -11.94 -8.78 -9.64
CA VAL A 133 -10.67 -8.51 -8.97
C VAL A 133 -9.48 -8.88 -9.84
N THR A 134 -9.51 -10.01 -10.56
CA THR A 134 -8.41 -10.39 -11.46
C THR A 134 -8.31 -9.47 -12.67
N SER A 135 -9.43 -9.05 -13.28
CA SER A 135 -9.39 -8.03 -14.34
C SER A 135 -8.89 -6.68 -13.82
N ALA A 136 -9.24 -6.28 -12.60
CA ALA A 136 -8.65 -5.09 -11.98
C ALA A 136 -7.13 -5.24 -11.79
N VAL A 137 -6.67 -6.39 -11.29
CA VAL A 137 -5.25 -6.71 -11.11
C VAL A 137 -4.50 -6.76 -12.46
N GLU A 138 -5.12 -7.23 -13.54
CA GLU A 138 -4.53 -7.23 -14.88
C GLU A 138 -4.46 -5.84 -15.50
N ARG A 139 -5.52 -5.01 -15.34
CA ARG A 139 -5.49 -3.58 -15.69
C ARG A 139 -4.45 -2.81 -14.90
N VAL A 140 -4.18 -3.20 -13.65
CA VAL A 140 -3.15 -2.59 -12.80
C VAL A 140 -1.74 -2.80 -13.38
N THR A 141 -1.48 -3.95 -14.03
CA THR A 141 -0.21 -4.19 -14.75
C THR A 141 0.05 -3.18 -15.88
N THR A 142 -1.02 -2.65 -16.51
CA THR A 142 -0.94 -1.60 -17.54
C THR A 142 -0.94 -0.19 -16.95
N LEU A 143 -1.23 -0.04 -15.65
CA LEU A 143 -1.32 1.23 -14.91
C LEU A 143 0.01 1.66 -14.27
N ASN A 144 1.12 0.99 -14.58
CA ASN A 144 2.47 1.48 -14.23
C ASN A 144 2.69 2.95 -14.64
N HIS A 145 1.97 3.44 -15.66
CA HIS A 145 1.99 4.85 -16.09
C HIS A 145 1.01 5.77 -15.34
N MET A 146 -0.05 5.28 -14.71
CA MET A 146 -1.09 6.11 -14.11
C MET A 146 -0.85 6.42 -12.62
N CYS A 147 -0.23 5.52 -11.86
CA CYS A 147 0.16 5.82 -10.48
C CYS A 147 1.25 6.91 -10.45
N ALA A 148 2.24 6.81 -11.35
CA ALA A 148 3.26 7.84 -11.56
C ALA A 148 2.67 9.17 -12.05
N PHE A 149 1.69 9.14 -12.97
CA PHE A 149 1.07 10.35 -13.52
C PHE A 149 0.13 11.06 -12.51
N ARG A 150 -0.62 10.31 -11.68
CA ARG A 150 -1.48 10.90 -10.65
C ARG A 150 -0.67 11.48 -9.48
N ALA A 151 0.44 10.83 -9.08
CA ALA A 151 1.37 11.37 -8.09
C ALA A 151 2.09 12.65 -8.58
N ALA A 152 2.45 12.73 -9.86
CA ALA A 152 3.02 13.95 -10.44
C ALA A 152 2.01 15.13 -10.48
N ASN A 153 0.72 14.85 -10.69
CA ASN A 153 -0.32 15.89 -10.76
C ASN A 153 -0.78 16.40 -9.37
N THR A 154 -0.65 15.61 -8.30
CA THR A 154 -0.89 16.09 -6.92
C THR A 154 0.26 16.97 -6.42
N HIS A 155 1.50 16.71 -6.86
CA HIS A 155 2.65 17.58 -6.59
C HIS A 155 2.53 18.96 -7.27
N SER A 156 1.88 19.08 -8.43
CA SER A 156 1.71 20.37 -9.11
C SER A 156 0.81 21.35 -8.35
N LYS A 157 -0.23 20.89 -7.63
CA LYS A 157 -1.13 21.79 -6.88
C LYS A 157 -0.61 22.19 -5.50
N CYS A 158 0.25 21.38 -4.88
CA CYS A 158 0.86 21.72 -3.59
C CYS A 158 2.07 22.67 -3.74
N ALA A 159 2.85 22.52 -4.82
CA ALA A 159 3.98 23.41 -5.12
C ALA A 159 3.56 24.87 -5.40
N GLN A 160 2.34 25.10 -5.93
CA GLN A 160 1.83 26.45 -6.20
C GLN A 160 1.24 27.17 -4.99
N ARG A 161 0.95 26.47 -3.88
CA ARG A 161 0.51 27.11 -2.63
C ARG A 161 1.64 27.42 -1.64
N ALA A 162 2.78 26.74 -1.76
CA ALA A 162 3.96 27.04 -0.95
C ALA A 162 4.79 28.21 -1.50
N ALA A 163 4.70 28.53 -2.80
CA ALA A 163 5.46 29.60 -3.43
C ALA A 163 4.82 31.00 -3.32
N PHE A 164 3.57 31.13 -2.88
CA PHE A 164 2.86 32.42 -2.83
C PHE A 164 2.98 33.15 -1.47
N LEU A 165 3.51 32.51 -0.43
CA LEU A 165 3.64 33.11 0.91
C LEU A 165 5.08 33.44 1.33
N GLN A 166 6.08 33.24 0.46
CA GLN A 166 7.49 33.54 0.77
C GLN A 166 8.05 34.78 0.05
N THR A 167 7.27 35.45 -0.81
CA THR A 167 7.74 36.53 -1.69
C THR A 167 7.28 37.94 -1.32
N MET A 168 6.61 38.16 -0.18
CA MET A 168 6.17 39.51 0.24
C MET A 168 6.85 40.07 1.49
N ARG A 169 8.12 39.78 1.74
CA ARG A 169 8.86 40.49 2.80
C ARG A 169 10.36 40.55 2.61
N VAL A 170 10.83 41.02 1.46
CA VAL A 170 12.16 41.61 1.37
C VAL A 170 12.12 42.80 0.42
N ASP A 171 11.71 43.95 0.94
CA ASP A 171 12.01 45.24 0.32
C ASP A 171 12.60 46.17 1.38
N ARG A 172 13.86 46.52 1.13
CA ARG A 172 14.62 47.70 1.58
C ARG A 172 14.76 47.95 3.08
N ILE A 173 16.02 48.04 3.54
CA ILE A 173 16.69 49.34 3.73
C ILE A 173 18.21 49.14 3.67
N ASP A 174 18.80 50.13 3.04
CA ASP A 174 20.20 50.37 2.70
C ASP A 174 21.09 50.69 3.91
N SER A 175 22.38 50.91 3.62
CA SER A 175 23.38 51.66 4.38
C SER A 175 24.38 50.88 5.25
N SER A 176 25.61 50.81 4.70
CA SER A 176 26.89 51.21 5.31
C SER A 176 27.07 51.02 6.83
N PHE A 177 28.14 50.35 7.24
CA PHE A 177 29.31 50.98 7.89
C PHE A 177 30.31 49.90 8.37
N THR A 178 31.56 50.11 7.94
CA THR A 178 32.87 49.74 8.50
C THR A 178 33.02 48.82 9.75
N CYS A 179 34.03 47.93 9.66
CA CYS A 179 34.93 47.42 10.72
C CYS A 179 35.32 48.46 11.81
N PRO A 180 35.94 48.14 12.99
CA PRO A 180 36.80 46.96 13.28
C PRO A 180 36.78 46.36 14.73
N CYS A 181 37.57 45.28 14.90
CA CYS A 181 38.33 44.82 16.10
C CYS A 181 37.62 44.51 17.44
N SER A 182 37.78 43.29 17.96
CA SER A 182 38.93 42.86 18.80
C SER A 182 38.93 41.34 18.98
#